data_AF-A0A349TU89-F1
#
_entry.id   AF-A0A349TU89-F1
#
_cell.length_a   1.000
_cell.length_b   1.000
_cell.length_c   1.000
_cell.angle_alpha   90.00
_cell.angle_beta   90.00
_cell.angle_gamma   90.00
#
_symmetry.space_group_name_H-M   'P 1'
#
loop_
_entity.id
_entity.type
_entity.pdbx_description
1 polymer ?
#
loop_
_entity_poly.entity_id
_entity_poly.type
_entity_poly.pdbx_seq_one_letter_code
_entity_poly.pdbx_strand_id
1 'polypeptide(L)'
;MLYHLLGTLSACAFLLTWYGLAHQWLVIERKKREIGKATASLSTNQFASSFFAFYANFIFGIAISPFNHYLVWTRLGALILILLILFRIWQDRHNRTVKWVFITALCALTLGLVSMLFRPYEGIAQLGANGLMLVVTAILVQGTLHQWLTLRRAKTVGTLSSHLFRSILIKDLTTLAFALTMPISIAWPLLVLNGASVVTRGGLLIQMEIMKREPQ
;
A
#
# COMPACT_ATOMS: atom_id res chain seq x y z
N MET A 1 -23.58 4.67 -13.41
CA MET A 1 -23.77 3.38 -12.71
C MET A 1 -22.48 2.58 -12.59
N LEU A 2 -21.76 2.31 -13.69
CA LEU A 2 -20.51 1.53 -13.68
C LEU A 2 -19.42 2.10 -12.76
N TYR A 3 -19.25 3.44 -12.74
CA TYR A 3 -18.35 4.14 -11.83
C TYR A 3 -18.60 3.80 -10.35
N HIS A 4 -19.85 3.88 -9.90
CA HIS A 4 -20.21 3.58 -8.51
C HIS A 4 -20.05 2.09 -8.19
N LEU A 5 -20.35 1.21 -9.14
CA LEU A 5 -20.21 -0.23 -8.96
C LEU A 5 -18.73 -0.62 -8.80
N LEU A 6 -17.87 -0.17 -9.72
CA LEU A 6 -16.43 -0.46 -9.65
C LEU A 6 -15.73 0.29 -8.52
N GLY A 7 -16.19 1.50 -8.18
CA GLY A 7 -15.74 2.23 -6.99
C GLY A 7 -16.08 1.48 -5.70
N THR A 8 -17.30 0.96 -5.59
CA THR A 8 -17.72 0.16 -4.42
C THR A 8 -16.98 -1.17 -4.36
N LEU A 9 -16.77 -1.83 -5.50
CA LEU A 9 -15.97 -3.06 -5.57
C LEU A 9 -14.52 -2.82 -5.12
N SER A 10 -13.89 -1.75 -5.61
CA SER A 10 -12.55 -1.34 -5.17
C SER A 10 -12.52 -1.03 -3.68
N ALA A 11 -13.54 -0.35 -3.15
CA ALA A 11 -13.66 -0.07 -1.73
C ALA A 11 -13.78 -1.35 -0.89
N CYS A 12 -14.63 -2.30 -1.30
CA CYS A 12 -14.78 -3.60 -0.64
C CYS A 12 -13.47 -4.40 -0.65
N ALA A 13 -12.77 -4.44 -1.78
CA ALA A 13 -11.45 -5.09 -1.87
C ALA A 13 -10.44 -4.42 -0.94
N PHE A 14 -10.52 -3.11 -0.76
CA PHE A 14 -9.67 -2.37 0.16
C PHE A 14 -10.05 -2.61 1.64
N LEU A 15 -11.32 -2.84 1.96
CA LEU A 15 -11.76 -3.26 3.30
C LEU A 15 -11.21 -4.64 3.68
N LEU A 16 -11.00 -5.55 2.73
CA LEU A 16 -10.26 -6.80 3.01
C LEU A 16 -8.81 -6.51 3.44
N THR A 17 -8.21 -5.44 2.91
CA THR A 17 -6.89 -4.98 3.36
C THR A 17 -6.93 -4.45 4.79
N TRP A 18 -8.01 -3.76 5.18
CA TRP A 18 -8.21 -3.33 6.56
C TRP A 18 -8.30 -4.53 7.49
N TYR A 19 -9.08 -5.54 7.12
CA TYR A 19 -9.19 -6.76 7.90
C TYR A 19 -7.82 -7.42 8.10
N GLY A 20 -7.02 -7.54 7.03
CA GLY A 20 -5.65 -8.07 7.11
C GLY A 20 -4.74 -7.27 8.05
N LEU A 21 -4.79 -5.94 7.98
CA LEU A 21 -4.00 -5.05 8.84
C LEU A 21 -4.48 -5.09 10.30
N ALA A 22 -5.78 -5.11 10.54
CA ALA A 22 -6.37 -5.20 11.88
C ALA A 22 -6.06 -6.57 12.52
N HIS A 23 -6.16 -7.65 11.76
CA HIS A 23 -5.74 -8.98 12.22
C HIS A 23 -4.25 -9.00 12.57
N GLN A 24 -3.40 -8.41 11.72
CA GLN A 24 -1.97 -8.29 11.99
C GLN A 24 -1.67 -7.51 13.27
N TRP A 25 -2.39 -6.42 13.50
CA TRP A 25 -2.32 -5.64 14.73
C TRP A 25 -2.68 -6.47 15.97
N LEU A 26 -3.80 -7.21 15.91
CA LEU A 26 -4.23 -8.07 17.02
C LEU A 26 -3.22 -9.18 17.34
N VAL A 27 -2.60 -9.77 16.32
CA VAL A 27 -1.55 -10.79 16.49
C VAL A 27 -0.32 -10.20 17.18
N ILE A 28 0.07 -8.97 16.84
CA ILE A 28 1.18 -8.26 17.51
C ILE A 28 0.87 -8.06 18.98
N GLU A 29 -0.33 -7.55 19.30
CA GLU A 29 -0.74 -7.32 20.69
C GLU A 29 -0.81 -8.61 21.50
N ARG A 30 -1.31 -9.71 20.91
CA ARG A 30 -1.32 -11.03 21.57
C ARG A 30 0.10 -11.53 21.87
N LYS A 31 0.97 -11.55 20.86
CA LYS A 31 2.37 -11.99 21.04
C LYS A 31 3.16 -11.12 22.00
N LYS A 32 2.81 -9.83 22.10
CA LYS A 32 3.46 -8.91 23.04
C LYS A 32 3.15 -9.29 24.48
N ARG A 33 1.92 -9.71 24.77
CA ARG A 33 1.53 -10.21 26.10
C ARG A 33 2.24 -11.51 26.47
N GLU A 34 2.51 -12.37 25.48
CA GLU A 34 3.14 -13.68 25.69
C GLU A 34 4.67 -13.60 25.86
N ILE A 35 5.37 -12.83 25.00
CA ILE A 35 6.84 -12.92 24.85
C ILE A 35 7.52 -11.54 24.97
N GLY A 36 6.77 -10.45 25.14
CA GLY A 36 7.29 -9.08 25.28
C GLY A 36 7.82 -8.42 23.99
N LYS A 37 8.46 -9.18 23.09
CA LYS A 37 9.01 -8.68 21.80
C LYS A 37 8.33 -9.34 20.60
N ALA A 38 7.17 -8.82 20.21
CA ALA A 38 6.31 -9.41 19.18
C ALA A 38 6.70 -9.07 17.73
N THR A 39 7.42 -7.96 17.55
CA THR A 39 7.63 -7.37 16.22
C THR A 39 8.94 -7.77 15.55
N ALA A 40 9.76 -8.65 16.15
CA ALA A 40 11.08 -9.01 15.64
C ALA A 40 11.07 -9.59 14.20
N SER A 41 10.03 -10.35 13.84
CA SER A 41 9.89 -10.94 12.50
C SER A 41 9.21 -10.02 11.47
N LEU A 42 8.72 -8.84 11.86
CA LEU A 42 8.01 -7.93 10.95
C LEU A 42 8.96 -7.07 10.13
N SER A 43 8.64 -6.89 8.84
CA SER A 43 9.41 -6.03 7.96
C SER A 43 8.94 -4.58 8.04
N THR A 44 9.72 -3.71 8.68
CA THR A 44 9.45 -2.26 8.73
C THR A 44 9.35 -1.67 7.32
N ASN A 45 10.22 -2.10 6.40
CA ASN A 45 10.24 -1.60 5.01
C ASN A 45 8.97 -1.99 4.24
N GLN A 46 8.41 -3.16 4.52
CA GLN A 46 7.17 -3.62 3.90
C GLN A 46 5.97 -2.78 4.35
N PHE A 47 5.87 -2.48 5.64
CA PHE A 47 4.80 -1.59 6.15
C PHE A 47 4.99 -0.16 5.67
N ALA A 48 6.23 0.36 5.67
CA ALA A 48 6.53 1.71 5.18
C ALA A 48 6.22 1.88 3.69
N SER A 49 6.65 0.95 2.84
CA SER A 49 6.33 0.99 1.40
C SER A 49 4.82 0.89 1.14
N SER A 50 4.11 0.03 1.89
CA SER A 50 2.65 -0.06 1.80
C SER A 50 1.97 1.22 2.24
N PHE A 51 2.47 1.87 3.30
CA PHE A 51 1.99 3.17 3.76
C PHE A 51 2.11 4.22 2.65
N PHE A 52 3.30 4.39 2.05
CA PHE A 52 3.49 5.40 1.00
C PHE A 52 2.70 5.11 -0.28
N ALA A 53 2.49 3.83 -0.61
CA ALA A 53 1.58 3.42 -1.69
C ALA A 53 0.14 3.85 -1.42
N PHE A 54 -0.38 3.60 -0.22
CA PHE A 54 -1.74 4.01 0.15
C PHE A 54 -1.86 5.54 0.27
N TYR A 55 -0.81 6.20 0.77
CA TYR A 55 -0.74 7.64 0.92
C TYR A 55 -0.77 8.36 -0.43
N ALA A 56 0.00 7.89 -1.42
CA ALA A 56 -0.02 8.46 -2.76
C ALA A 56 -1.42 8.40 -3.38
N ASN A 57 -2.09 7.25 -3.26
CA ASN A 57 -3.46 7.13 -3.75
C ASN A 57 -4.47 7.98 -2.93
N PHE A 58 -4.23 8.17 -1.63
CA PHE A 58 -5.06 9.01 -0.75
C PHE A 58 -4.98 10.48 -1.18
N ILE A 59 -3.76 11.01 -1.32
CA ILE A 59 -3.52 12.37 -1.82
C ILE A 59 -4.08 12.54 -3.24
N PHE A 60 -3.90 11.55 -4.11
CA PHE A 60 -4.49 11.56 -5.44
C PHE A 60 -6.03 11.67 -5.37
N GLY A 61 -6.69 10.88 -4.52
CA GLY A 61 -8.15 10.95 -4.34
C GLY A 61 -8.66 12.31 -3.84
N ILE A 62 -7.85 13.03 -3.05
CA ILE A 62 -8.14 14.40 -2.58
C ILE A 62 -7.97 15.41 -3.71
N ALA A 63 -6.89 15.26 -4.50
CA ALA A 63 -6.46 16.22 -5.52
C ALA A 63 -7.32 16.19 -6.79
N ILE A 64 -7.92 15.05 -7.14
CA ILE A 64 -8.82 14.97 -8.30
C ILE A 64 -10.13 15.71 -8.04
N SER A 65 -10.69 16.29 -9.10
CA SER A 65 -12.02 16.92 -9.10
C SER A 65 -12.96 16.15 -10.04
N PRO A 66 -14.12 15.67 -9.57
CA PRO A 66 -14.66 15.78 -8.20
C PRO A 66 -13.90 14.89 -7.19
N PHE A 67 -14.12 15.18 -5.90
CA PHE A 67 -13.50 14.43 -4.79
C PHE A 67 -13.87 12.96 -4.86
N ASN A 68 -12.88 12.06 -4.80
CA ASN A 68 -13.13 10.63 -4.94
C ASN A 68 -13.17 9.93 -3.58
N HIS A 69 -14.37 9.88 -3.00
CA HIS A 69 -14.62 9.29 -1.69
C HIS A 69 -14.28 7.79 -1.63
N TYR A 70 -14.39 7.05 -2.74
CA TYR A 70 -14.01 5.63 -2.79
C TYR A 70 -12.51 5.43 -2.59
N LEU A 71 -11.67 6.37 -3.03
CA LEU A 71 -10.23 6.32 -2.81
C LEU A 71 -9.86 6.81 -1.40
N VAL A 72 -10.37 7.99 -1.03
CA VAL A 72 -9.88 8.72 0.15
C VAL A 72 -10.21 8.00 1.45
N TRP A 73 -11.49 7.65 1.69
CA TRP A 73 -11.89 7.08 2.97
C TRP A 73 -11.33 5.68 3.21
N THR A 74 -11.34 4.86 2.16
CA THR A 74 -10.80 3.50 2.24
C THR A 74 -9.31 3.53 2.54
N ARG A 75 -8.55 4.46 1.96
CA ARG A 75 -7.11 4.56 2.21
C ARG A 75 -6.79 5.19 3.54
N LEU A 76 -7.58 6.16 4.00
CA LEU A 76 -7.38 6.79 5.30
C LEU A 76 -7.35 5.77 6.44
N GLY A 77 -8.33 4.87 6.52
CA GLY A 77 -8.33 3.87 7.60
C GLY A 77 -7.17 2.87 7.51
N ALA A 78 -6.75 2.47 6.31
CA ALA A 78 -5.55 1.62 6.17
C ALA A 78 -4.27 2.37 6.57
N LEU A 79 -4.17 3.66 6.25
CA LEU A 79 -3.04 4.50 6.68
C LEU A 79 -2.97 4.59 8.20
N ILE A 80 -4.11 4.77 8.87
CA ILE A 80 -4.20 4.77 10.33
C ILE A 80 -3.75 3.41 10.89
N LEU A 81 -4.26 2.30 10.35
CA LEU A 81 -3.90 0.95 10.80
C LEU A 81 -2.40 0.67 10.62
N ILE A 82 -1.80 1.03 9.48
CA ILE A 82 -0.36 0.86 9.26
C ILE A 82 0.43 1.77 10.19
N LEU A 83 -0.01 3.00 10.42
CA LEU A 83 0.66 3.93 11.32
C LEU A 83 0.68 3.38 12.76
N LEU A 84 -0.42 2.79 13.21
CA LEU A 84 -0.48 2.08 14.49
C LEU A 84 0.54 0.93 14.52
N ILE A 85 0.58 0.08 13.49
CA ILE A 85 1.57 -1.02 13.40
C ILE A 85 3.00 -0.47 13.47
N LEU A 86 3.32 0.58 12.70
CA LEU A 86 4.65 1.22 12.72
C LEU A 86 5.01 1.79 14.09
N PHE A 87 4.04 2.40 14.78
CA PHE A 87 4.20 2.87 16.15
C PHE A 87 4.58 1.72 17.09
N ARG A 88 3.92 0.55 16.98
CA ARG A 88 4.30 -0.62 17.79
C ARG A 88 5.66 -1.19 17.44
N ILE A 89 6.01 -1.26 16.16
CA ILE A 89 7.35 -1.70 15.76
C ILE A 89 8.42 -0.75 16.34
N TRP A 90 8.16 0.56 16.34
CA TRP A 90 9.07 1.53 16.96
C TRP A 90 9.19 1.32 18.47
N GLN A 91 8.07 1.18 19.17
CA GLN A 91 8.06 0.96 20.63
C GLN A 91 8.72 -0.36 21.05
N ASP A 92 8.64 -1.42 20.24
CA ASP A 92 9.28 -2.68 20.59
C ASP A 92 10.78 -2.66 20.26
N ARG A 93 11.18 -2.06 19.14
CA ARG A 93 12.59 -2.11 18.65
C ARG A 93 13.46 -0.96 19.14
N HIS A 94 12.89 0.18 19.53
CA HIS A 94 13.61 1.40 19.93
C HIS A 94 14.74 1.83 18.96
N ASN A 95 14.65 1.44 17.69
CA ASN A 95 15.66 1.75 16.67
C ASN A 95 15.40 3.13 16.05
N ARG A 96 16.46 3.93 15.88
CA ARG A 96 16.42 5.25 15.22
C ARG A 96 15.82 5.18 13.81
N THR A 97 16.14 4.16 13.02
CA THR A 97 15.59 4.02 11.66
C THR A 97 14.07 3.85 11.68
N VAL A 98 13.57 2.98 12.58
CA VAL A 98 12.12 2.74 12.72
C VAL A 98 11.41 3.98 13.24
N LYS A 99 12.04 4.72 14.16
CA LYS A 99 11.54 6.00 14.66
C LYS A 99 11.35 7.01 13.51
N TRP A 100 12.36 7.19 12.66
CA TRP A 100 12.28 8.11 11.53
C TRP A 100 11.20 7.69 10.53
N VAL A 101 11.09 6.40 10.21
CA VAL A 101 10.02 5.87 9.35
C VAL A 101 8.64 6.20 9.93
N PHE A 102 8.43 5.98 11.23
CA PHE A 102 7.17 6.30 11.90
C PHE A 102 6.87 7.80 11.89
N ILE A 103 7.85 8.66 12.21
CA ILE A 103 7.68 10.12 12.20
C ILE A 103 7.33 10.62 10.81
N THR A 104 8.05 10.17 9.78
CA THR A 104 7.75 10.56 8.39
C THR A 104 6.34 10.12 7.97
N ALA A 105 5.93 8.91 8.35
CA ALA A 105 4.57 8.42 8.09
C ALA A 105 3.50 9.26 8.82
N LEU A 106 3.74 9.60 10.10
CA LEU A 106 2.86 10.46 10.88
C LEU A 106 2.73 11.86 10.24
N CYS A 107 3.86 12.49 9.91
CA CYS A 107 3.89 13.80 9.24
C CYS A 107 3.19 13.75 7.87
N ALA A 108 3.40 12.70 7.08
CA ALA A 108 2.69 12.53 5.82
C ALA A 108 1.18 12.43 6.02
N LEU A 109 0.72 11.61 6.98
CA LEU A 109 -0.71 11.48 7.26
C LEU A 109 -1.33 12.81 7.72
N THR A 110 -0.66 13.54 8.62
CA THR A 110 -1.17 14.83 9.10
C THR A 110 -1.20 15.86 7.97
N LEU A 111 -0.16 15.95 7.13
CA LEU A 111 -0.17 16.81 5.95
C LEU A 111 -1.30 16.45 5.00
N GLY A 112 -1.56 15.16 4.79
CA GLY A 112 -2.68 14.70 3.97
C GLY A 112 -4.05 15.07 4.54
N LEU A 113 -4.26 14.96 5.86
CA LEU A 113 -5.49 15.38 6.52
C LEU A 113 -5.68 16.90 6.47
N VAL A 114 -4.64 17.66 6.78
CA VAL A 114 -4.64 19.13 6.67
C VAL A 114 -4.93 19.53 5.23
N SER A 115 -4.42 18.78 4.24
CA SER A 115 -4.67 19.09 2.84
C SER A 115 -6.17 19.04 2.49
N MET A 116 -6.97 18.19 3.14
CA MET A 116 -8.41 18.13 2.88
C MET A 116 -9.15 19.43 3.22
N LEU A 117 -8.62 20.23 4.17
CA LEU A 117 -9.25 21.47 4.63
C LEU A 117 -9.10 22.64 3.65
N PHE A 118 -8.07 22.65 2.81
CA PHE A 118 -7.75 23.77 1.90
C PHE A 118 -8.21 23.53 0.44
N ARG A 119 -9.23 22.69 0.23
CA ARG A 119 -9.80 22.41 -1.10
C ARG A 119 -10.71 23.60 -1.52
N PRO A 120 -10.64 24.12 -2.76
CA PRO A 120 -10.07 23.52 -3.96
C PRO A 120 -8.60 23.86 -4.20
N TYR A 121 -7.84 22.85 -4.60
CA TYR A 121 -6.49 23.06 -5.10
C TYR A 121 -6.51 23.27 -6.61
N GLU A 122 -6.06 24.44 -7.05
CA GLU A 122 -5.65 24.65 -8.44
C GLU A 122 -4.43 23.76 -8.77
N GLY A 123 -4.11 23.63 -10.06
CA GLY A 123 -3.29 22.58 -10.67
C GLY A 123 -1.98 22.15 -9.97
N ILE A 124 -1.44 22.94 -9.05
CA ILE A 124 -0.28 22.62 -8.20
C ILE A 124 -0.50 21.34 -7.38
N ALA A 125 -1.66 21.15 -6.75
CA ALA A 125 -1.86 19.92 -5.96
C ALA A 125 -2.08 18.69 -6.82
N GLN A 126 -2.69 18.85 -8.00
CA GLN A 126 -2.75 17.76 -8.98
C GLN A 126 -1.36 17.40 -9.48
N LEU A 127 -0.52 18.39 -9.79
CA LEU A 127 0.88 18.15 -10.16
C LEU A 127 1.65 17.43 -9.05
N GLY A 128 1.51 17.88 -7.80
CA GLY A 128 2.13 17.26 -6.62
C GLY A 128 1.64 15.81 -6.40
N ALA A 129 0.34 15.57 -6.51
CA ALA A 129 -0.24 14.23 -6.40
C ALA A 129 0.24 13.30 -7.52
N ASN A 130 0.29 13.78 -8.76
CA ASN A 130 0.76 13.02 -9.91
C ASN A 130 2.25 12.67 -9.77
N GLY A 131 3.08 13.64 -9.36
CA GLY A 131 4.49 13.43 -9.06
C GLY A 131 4.70 12.41 -7.95
N LEU A 132 3.95 12.52 -6.85
CA LEU A 132 3.99 11.57 -5.74
C LEU A 132 3.63 10.15 -6.20
N MET A 133 2.59 10.00 -7.02
CA MET A 133 2.18 8.72 -7.60
C MET A 133 3.31 8.09 -8.42
N LEU A 134 4.01 8.87 -9.25
CA LEU A 134 5.13 8.39 -10.06
C LEU A 134 6.33 7.97 -9.20
N VAL A 135 6.73 8.80 -8.23
CA VAL A 135 7.84 8.49 -7.32
C VAL A 135 7.56 7.19 -6.56
N VAL A 136 6.35 7.05 -6.01
CA VAL A 136 5.96 5.84 -5.28
C VAL A 136 5.85 4.63 -6.21
N THR A 137 5.44 4.82 -7.46
CA THR A 137 5.48 3.75 -8.47
C THR A 137 6.91 3.27 -8.69
N ALA A 138 7.87 4.17 -8.89
CA ALA A 138 9.27 3.82 -9.08
C ALA A 138 9.83 3.05 -7.87
N ILE A 139 9.53 3.50 -6.64
CA ILE A 139 9.91 2.80 -5.40
C ILE A 139 9.29 1.39 -5.35
N LEU A 140 8.01 1.25 -5.72
CA LEU A 140 7.33 -0.03 -5.72
C LEU A 140 7.96 -1.01 -6.73
N VAL A 141 8.21 -0.53 -7.95
CA VAL A 141 8.86 -1.32 -9.01
C VAL A 141 10.26 -1.73 -8.57
N GLN A 142 11.06 -0.79 -8.06
CA GLN A 142 12.42 -1.04 -7.57
C GLN A 142 12.43 -2.07 -6.43
N GLY A 143 11.53 -1.93 -5.45
CA GLY A 143 11.40 -2.87 -4.34
C GLY A 143 10.98 -4.28 -4.79
N THR A 144 10.04 -4.38 -5.73
CA THR A 144 9.55 -5.67 -6.25
C THR A 144 10.61 -6.35 -7.13
N LEU A 145 11.35 -5.58 -7.94
CA LEU A 145 12.44 -6.09 -8.76
C LEU A 145 13.61 -6.60 -7.90
N HIS A 146 13.94 -5.87 -6.82
CA HIS A 146 14.95 -6.33 -5.88
C HIS A 146 14.54 -7.64 -5.19
N GLN A 147 13.28 -7.77 -4.78
CA GLN A 147 12.74 -9.02 -4.23
C GLN A 147 12.80 -10.17 -5.24
N TRP A 148 12.48 -9.89 -6.50
CA TRP A 148 12.54 -10.86 -7.59
C TRP A 148 13.96 -11.39 -7.81
N LEU A 149 14.95 -10.51 -7.86
CA LEU A 149 16.36 -10.88 -8.01
C LEU A 149 16.86 -11.68 -6.80
N THR A 150 16.49 -11.27 -5.59
CA THR A 150 16.87 -12.00 -4.37
C THR A 150 16.23 -13.40 -4.33
N LEU A 151 14.97 -13.53 -4.74
CA LEU A 151 14.28 -14.82 -4.83
C LEU A 151 14.97 -15.77 -5.83
N ARG A 152 15.37 -15.25 -7.00
CA ARG A 152 16.14 -16.01 -8.00
C ARG A 152 17.47 -16.52 -7.46
N ARG A 153 18.18 -15.69 -6.69
CA ARG A 153 19.49 -16.04 -6.13
C ARG A 153 19.38 -17.01 -4.95
N ALA A 154 18.37 -16.84 -4.10
CA ALA A 154 18.24 -17.61 -2.86
C ALA A 154 17.67 -19.02 -3.08
N LYS A 155 16.97 -19.30 -4.20
CA LYS A 155 16.25 -20.57 -4.50
C LYS A 155 15.26 -21.07 -3.44
N THR A 156 15.16 -20.43 -2.28
CA THR A 156 14.18 -20.72 -1.24
C THR A 156 13.11 -19.64 -1.23
N VAL A 157 11.84 -20.05 -1.29
CA VAL A 157 10.68 -19.17 -1.09
C VAL A 157 10.57 -18.85 0.41
N GLY A 158 11.57 -18.16 0.97
CA GLY A 158 11.62 -17.83 2.39
C GLY A 158 10.50 -16.85 2.73
N THR A 159 9.59 -17.23 3.65
CA THR A 159 8.54 -16.44 4.35
C THR A 159 7.68 -15.43 3.55
N LEU A 160 7.87 -15.29 2.24
CA LEU A 160 7.08 -14.41 1.38
C LEU A 160 5.68 -15.00 1.28
N SER A 161 4.74 -14.36 1.98
CA SER A 161 3.36 -14.81 2.02
C SER A 161 2.70 -14.55 0.66
N SER A 162 2.58 -15.62 -0.14
CA SER A 162 1.85 -15.59 -1.41
C SER A 162 0.42 -15.04 -1.26
N HIS A 163 -0.17 -15.21 -0.08
CA HIS A 163 -1.46 -14.61 0.29
C HIS A 163 -1.45 -13.08 0.25
N LEU A 164 -0.38 -12.43 0.72
CA LEU A 164 -0.29 -10.97 0.73
C LEU A 164 -0.20 -10.43 -0.71
N PHE A 165 0.61 -11.05 -1.56
CA PHE A 165 0.67 -10.64 -2.98
C PHE A 165 -0.67 -10.83 -3.69
N ARG A 166 -1.36 -11.96 -3.46
CA ARG A 166 -2.71 -12.19 -4.02
C ARG A 166 -3.70 -11.12 -3.57
N SER A 167 -3.72 -10.79 -2.28
CA SER A 167 -4.61 -9.76 -1.74
C SER A 167 -4.31 -8.37 -2.34
N ILE A 168 -3.04 -8.02 -2.48
CA ILE A 168 -2.66 -6.74 -3.10
C ILE A 168 -3.01 -6.73 -4.59
N LEU A 169 -2.80 -7.82 -5.33
CA LEU A 169 -3.19 -7.90 -6.73
C LEU A 169 -4.69 -7.76 -6.94
N ILE A 170 -5.52 -8.39 -6.11
CA ILE A 170 -6.98 -8.22 -6.16
C ILE A 170 -7.34 -6.74 -5.94
N LYS A 171 -6.73 -6.10 -4.95
CA LYS A 171 -6.94 -4.68 -4.64
C LYS A 171 -6.46 -3.76 -5.77
N ASP A 172 -5.32 -4.05 -6.39
CA ASP A 172 -4.78 -3.24 -7.48
C ASP A 172 -5.58 -3.44 -8.78
N LEU A 173 -6.02 -4.66 -9.08
CA LEU A 173 -6.85 -4.96 -10.25
C LEU A 173 -8.24 -4.32 -10.15
N THR A 174 -8.87 -4.37 -8.97
CA THR A 174 -10.14 -3.68 -8.73
C THR A 174 -9.99 -2.15 -8.78
N THR A 175 -8.85 -1.62 -8.30
CA THR A 175 -8.53 -0.19 -8.42
C THR A 175 -8.27 0.22 -9.88
N LEU A 176 -7.63 -0.63 -10.68
CA LEU A 176 -7.45 -0.42 -12.12
C LEU A 176 -8.79 -0.40 -12.86
N ALA A 177 -9.66 -1.39 -12.59
CA ALA A 177 -10.99 -1.42 -13.17
C ALA A 177 -11.77 -0.14 -12.84
N PHE A 178 -11.68 0.35 -11.60
CA PHE A 178 -12.25 1.63 -11.21
C PHE A 178 -11.60 2.81 -11.93
N ALA A 179 -10.27 2.85 -12.04
CA ALA A 179 -9.55 3.91 -12.75
C ALA A 179 -9.95 4.02 -14.23
N LEU A 180 -10.27 2.91 -14.89
CA LEU A 180 -10.77 2.90 -16.27
C LEU A 180 -12.16 3.52 -16.43
N THR A 181 -12.91 3.72 -15.34
CA THR A 181 -14.20 4.44 -15.37
C THR A 181 -14.05 5.97 -15.29
N MET A 182 -12.83 6.47 -15.06
CA MET A 182 -12.52 7.89 -14.99
C MET A 182 -11.88 8.39 -16.29
N PRO A 183 -12.00 9.68 -16.64
CA PRO A 183 -11.29 10.25 -17.78
C PRO A 183 -9.79 10.01 -17.70
N ILE A 184 -9.17 9.57 -18.80
CA ILE A 184 -7.74 9.20 -18.84
C ILE A 184 -6.81 10.36 -18.44
N SER A 185 -7.19 11.60 -18.78
CA SER A 185 -6.47 12.82 -18.41
C SER A 185 -6.30 12.98 -16.90
N ILE A 186 -7.21 12.41 -16.11
CA ILE A 186 -7.19 12.42 -14.64
C ILE A 186 -6.62 11.10 -14.11
N ALA A 187 -7.03 9.98 -14.68
CA ALA A 187 -6.79 8.64 -14.13
C ALA A 187 -5.40 8.05 -14.42
N TRP A 188 -4.65 8.60 -15.38
CA TRP A 188 -3.38 8.02 -15.82
C TRP A 188 -2.36 7.74 -14.69
N PRO A 189 -2.18 8.56 -13.63
CA PRO A 189 -1.22 8.25 -12.56
C PRO A 189 -1.68 7.05 -11.74
N LEU A 190 -3.00 6.95 -11.53
CA LEU A 190 -3.63 5.82 -10.84
C LEU A 190 -3.48 4.52 -11.64
N LEU A 191 -3.63 4.60 -12.97
CA LEU A 191 -3.38 3.49 -13.89
C LEU A 191 -1.92 3.05 -13.87
N VAL A 192 -0.98 4.00 -13.91
CA VAL A 192 0.47 3.71 -13.87
C VAL A 192 0.84 3.01 -12.56
N LEU A 193 0.43 3.53 -11.40
CA LEU A 193 0.79 2.94 -10.11
C LEU A 193 0.22 1.53 -9.93
N ASN A 194 -1.09 1.36 -10.14
CA ASN A 194 -1.73 0.06 -9.92
C ASN A 194 -1.38 -0.92 -11.05
N GLY A 195 -1.19 -0.44 -12.28
CA GLY A 195 -0.75 -1.23 -13.43
C GLY A 195 0.67 -1.76 -13.25
N ALA A 196 1.62 -0.91 -12.87
CA ALA A 196 2.98 -1.33 -12.55
C ALA A 196 3.00 -2.33 -11.38
N SER A 197 2.16 -2.13 -10.37
CA SER A 197 2.02 -3.09 -9.27
C SER A 197 1.49 -4.45 -9.75
N VAL A 198 0.44 -4.48 -10.57
CA VAL A 198 -0.12 -5.72 -11.14
C VAL A 198 0.92 -6.47 -11.98
N VAL A 199 1.66 -5.77 -12.84
CA VAL A 199 2.69 -6.38 -13.69
C VAL A 199 3.84 -6.93 -12.84
N THR A 200 4.43 -6.10 -11.99
CA THR A 200 5.64 -6.49 -11.23
C THR A 200 5.33 -7.53 -10.16
N ARG A 201 4.28 -7.34 -9.36
CA ARG A 201 3.90 -8.29 -8.28
C ARG A 201 3.24 -9.54 -8.82
N GLY A 202 2.51 -9.43 -9.94
CA GLY A 202 1.96 -10.57 -10.66
C GLY A 202 3.06 -11.48 -11.18
N GLY A 203 4.06 -10.90 -11.84
CA GLY A 203 5.24 -11.64 -12.30
C GLY A 203 5.99 -12.35 -11.16
N LEU A 204 6.19 -11.65 -10.03
CA LEU A 204 6.82 -12.23 -8.84
C LEU A 204 6.00 -13.41 -8.29
N LEU A 205 4.68 -13.27 -8.21
CA LEU A 205 3.79 -14.32 -7.70
C LEU A 205 3.79 -15.56 -8.60
N ILE A 206 3.75 -15.38 -9.92
CA ILE A 206 3.85 -16.48 -10.89
C ILE A 206 5.16 -17.25 -10.66
N GLN A 207 6.27 -16.53 -10.52
CA GLN A 207 7.55 -17.18 -10.27
C GLN A 207 7.57 -17.94 -8.94
N MET A 208 7.02 -17.38 -7.87
CA MET A 208 6.90 -18.08 -6.59
C MET A 208 6.08 -19.36 -6.71
N GLU A 209 5.02 -19.36 -7.52
CA GLU A 209 4.18 -20.54 -7.74
C GLU A 209 4.89 -21.61 -8.57
N ILE A 210 5.67 -21.21 -9.58
CA ILE A 210 6.51 -22.12 -10.37
C ILE A 210 7.56 -22.80 -9.47
N MET A 211 8.27 -22.04 -8.65
CA MET A 211 9.29 -22.57 -7.73
C MET A 211 8.71 -23.50 -6.64
N LYS A 212 7.42 -23.37 -6.30
CA LYS A 212 6.75 -24.31 -5.39
C LYS A 212 6.34 -25.62 -6.06
N ARG A 213 6.23 -25.65 -7.39
CA ARG A 213 5.83 -26.81 -8.17
C ARG A 213 7.01 -27.64 -8.66
N GLU A 214 8.20 -27.06 -8.72
CA GLU A 214 9.43 -27.82 -8.98
C GLU A 214 9.74 -28.69 -7.74
N PRO A 215 9.75 -30.03 -7.86
CA PRO A 215 10.15 -30.89 -6.76
C PRO A 215 11.61 -30.59 -6.42
N GLN A 216 11.90 -30.39 -5.13
CA GLN A 216 13.26 -30.37 -4.59
C GLN A 216 13.86 -31.78 -4.65
#